data_AF-A0A7X6NRR8-F1
#
_entry.id   AF-A0A7X6NRR8-F1
#
_cell.length_a   1.000
_cell.length_b   1.000
_cell.length_c   1.000
_cell.angle_alpha   90.00
_cell.angle_beta   90.00
_cell.angle_gamma   90.00
#
_symmetry.space_group_name_H-M   'P 1'
#
loop_
_entity.id
_entity.type
_entity.pdbx_description
1 polymer ?
#
loop_
_entity_poly.entity_id
_entity_poly.type
_entity_poly.pdbx_seq_one_letter_code
_entity_poly.pdbx_strand_id
1 'polypeptide(L)'
;MTGKKIATINCLNALEVCTGAGCLKAYHDRTDFFARYEGEETELVAFMYCNGCRAMPHDDPGMQEKIDRLISLGTDVVHVG
;
A
#
# COMPACT_ATOMS: atom_id res chain seq x y z
N MET A 1 -16.17 -3.13 -16.09
CA MET A 1 -15.70 -2.05 -15.21
C MET A 1 -14.66 -2.66 -14.30
N THR A 2 -13.41 -2.22 -14.39
CA THR A 2 -12.34 -2.73 -13.51
C THR A 2 -12.45 -2.03 -12.16
N GLY A 3 -12.49 -2.79 -11.06
CA GLY A 3 -12.54 -2.22 -9.70
C GLY A 3 -11.29 -1.41 -9.37
N LYS A 4 -11.36 -0.57 -8.33
CA LYS A 4 -10.24 0.29 -7.89
C LYS A 4 -9.10 -0.55 -7.34
N LYS A 5 -7.90 -0.39 -7.88
CA LYS A 5 -6.70 -1.09 -7.44
C LYS A 5 -5.99 -0.32 -6.35
N ILE A 6 -5.85 -0.95 -5.20
CA ILE A 6 -5.32 -0.34 -3.99
C ILE A 6 -4.01 -1.04 -3.61
N ALA A 7 -3.01 -0.25 -3.23
CA ALA A 7 -1.80 -0.73 -2.59
C ALA A 7 -1.67 -0.15 -1.19
N THR A 8 -0.88 -0.81 -0.36
CA THR A 8 -0.48 -0.31 0.96
C THR A 8 1.04 -0.26 1.06
N ILE A 9 1.56 0.81 1.68
CA ILE A 9 2.97 0.93 2.03
C ILE A 9 3.08 1.25 3.52
N ASN A 10 3.88 0.47 4.24
CA ASN A 10 4.19 0.70 5.65
C ASN A 10 5.67 1.03 5.85
N CYS A 11 6.01 1.64 6.99
CA CYS A 11 7.39 1.95 7.32
C CYS A 11 8.22 0.68 7.57
N LEU A 12 9.41 0.58 6.96
CA LEU A 12 10.36 -0.51 7.23
C LEU A 12 10.77 -0.56 8.71
N ASN A 13 10.95 0.59 9.35
CA ASN A 13 11.35 0.64 10.76
C ASN A 13 10.23 0.17 11.69
N ALA A 14 8.97 0.18 11.23
CA ALA A 14 7.85 -0.31 12.02
C ALA A 14 7.75 -1.84 11.98
N LEU A 15 8.47 -2.54 11.09
CA LEU A 15 8.40 -4.00 10.95
C LEU A 15 8.75 -4.79 12.22
N GLU A 16 9.52 -4.19 13.14
CA GLU A 16 9.85 -4.83 14.42
C GLU A 16 8.60 -5.12 15.27
N VAL A 17 7.50 -4.38 15.05
CA VAL A 17 6.26 -4.49 15.82
C VAL A 17 4.99 -4.56 14.96
N CYS A 18 5.02 -4.00 13.76
CA CYS A 18 3.89 -3.92 12.85
C CYS A 18 3.87 -5.15 11.93
N THR A 19 2.84 -5.98 12.08
CA THR A 19 2.60 -7.15 11.23
C THR A 19 1.75 -6.84 10.00
N GLY A 20 1.28 -5.59 9.86
CA GLY A 20 0.30 -5.20 8.83
C GLY A 20 -1.13 -5.71 9.09
N ALA A 21 -1.37 -6.45 10.18
CA ALA A 21 -2.67 -7.07 10.45
C ALA A 21 -3.82 -6.05 10.57
N GLY A 22 -3.56 -4.88 11.16
CA GLY A 22 -4.55 -3.80 11.27
C GLY A 22 -4.99 -3.27 9.92
N CYS A 23 -4.03 -2.91 9.04
CA CYS A 23 -4.31 -2.44 7.69
C CYS A 23 -5.05 -3.50 6.86
N LEU A 24 -4.63 -4.77 6.94
CA LEU A 24 -5.27 -5.86 6.22
C LEU A 24 -6.71 -6.10 6.70
N LYS A 25 -6.94 -6.08 8.02
CA LYS A 25 -8.29 -6.22 8.59
C LYS A 25 -9.18 -5.03 8.20
N ALA A 26 -8.67 -3.80 8.27
CA ALA A 26 -9.43 -2.62 7.87
C ALA A 26 -9.81 -2.63 6.39
N TYR A 27 -8.94 -3.11 5.50
CA TYR A 27 -9.26 -3.32 4.09
C TYR A 27 -10.37 -4.37 3.92
N HIS A 28 -10.22 -5.53 4.55
CA HIS A 28 -11.18 -6.64 4.44
C HIS A 28 -12.56 -6.26 4.96
N ASP A 29 -12.62 -5.62 6.13
CA ASP A 29 -13.86 -5.25 6.80
C ASP A 29 -14.44 -3.91 6.29
N ARG A 30 -13.72 -3.23 5.36
CA ARG A 30 -14.04 -1.89 4.85
C ARG A 30 -14.28 -0.87 5.97
N THR A 31 -13.35 -0.79 6.92
CA THR A 31 -13.37 0.17 8.03
C THR A 31 -12.31 1.25 7.90
N ASP A 32 -12.32 2.21 8.82
CA ASP A 32 -11.30 3.27 8.92
C ASP A 32 -11.09 4.00 7.58
N PHE A 33 -9.84 4.11 7.12
CA PHE A 33 -9.49 4.75 5.85
C PHE A 33 -10.03 4.01 4.61
N PHE A 34 -10.50 2.77 4.75
CA PHE A 34 -11.11 1.98 3.66
C PHE A 34 -12.63 2.08 3.62
N ALA A 35 -13.29 2.63 4.66
CA ALA A 35 -14.75 2.82 4.67
C ALA A 35 -15.24 3.70 3.50
N ARG A 36 -14.38 4.60 3.01
CA ARG A 36 -14.64 5.46 1.84
C ARG A 36 -14.90 4.69 0.54
N TYR A 37 -14.58 3.41 0.47
CA TYR A 37 -14.79 2.56 -0.69
C TYR A 37 -16.07 1.73 -0.59
N GLU A 38 -16.90 1.93 0.42
CA GLU A 38 -18.18 1.21 0.56
C GLU A 38 -19.02 1.28 -0.72
N GLY A 39 -19.51 0.13 -1.19
CA GLY A 39 -20.24 0.01 -2.46
C GLY A 39 -19.38 0.05 -3.74
N GLU A 40 -18.05 0.21 -3.62
CA GLU A 40 -17.12 0.17 -4.74
C GLU A 40 -16.38 -1.18 -4.80
N GLU A 41 -16.23 -1.75 -6.00
CA GLU A 41 -15.36 -2.91 -6.23
C GLU A 41 -13.90 -2.50 -6.06
N THR A 42 -13.14 -3.22 -5.24
CA THR A 42 -11.73 -2.92 -4.94
C THR A 42 -10.86 -4.18 -4.98
N GLU A 43 -9.59 -4.02 -5.35
CA GLU A 43 -8.58 -5.09 -5.37
C GLU A 43 -7.32 -4.60 -4.64
N LEU A 44 -6.86 -5.34 -3.62
CA LEU A 44 -5.59 -5.09 -2.95
C LEU A 44 -4.45 -5.72 -3.77
N VAL A 45 -3.77 -4.93 -4.58
CA VAL A 45 -2.77 -5.40 -5.54
C VAL A 45 -1.36 -5.46 -4.98
N ALA A 46 -1.09 -4.77 -3.86
CA ALA A 46 0.19 -4.82 -3.17
C ALA A 46 0.07 -4.51 -1.68
N PHE A 47 0.88 -5.21 -0.88
CA PHE A 47 1.14 -4.92 0.53
C PHE A 47 2.64 -4.90 0.73
N MET A 48 3.21 -3.72 0.96
CA MET A 48 4.66 -3.52 0.91
C MET A 48 5.18 -2.59 2.00
N TYR A 49 6.51 -2.52 2.10
CA TYR A 49 7.21 -1.62 3.02
C TYR A 49 8.07 -0.63 2.22
N CYS A 50 8.35 0.53 2.79
CA CYS A 50 9.40 1.41 2.27
C CYS A 50 10.80 0.77 2.43
N ASN A 51 11.85 1.43 1.94
CA ASN A 51 13.24 0.97 2.12
C ASN A 51 13.95 1.63 3.32
N GLY A 52 13.17 2.24 4.22
CA GLY A 52 13.69 2.97 5.37
C GLY A 52 14.19 4.38 5.01
N CYS A 53 14.62 5.12 6.03
CA CYS A 53 14.98 6.54 5.91
C CYS A 53 16.44 6.76 5.49
N ARG A 54 17.01 5.87 4.66
CA ARG A 54 18.43 5.91 4.26
C ARG A 54 18.69 6.85 3.08
N ALA A 55 17.68 7.08 2.25
CA ALA A 55 17.73 7.96 1.08
C ALA A 55 16.32 8.52 0.80
N MET A 56 16.23 9.56 -0.03
CA MET A 56 14.95 10.03 -0.55
C MET A 56 14.36 8.98 -1.50
N PRO A 57 13.02 8.83 -1.61
CA PRO A 57 12.42 7.80 -2.45
C PRO A 57 12.81 7.83 -3.93
N HIS A 58 13.17 9.02 -4.46
CA HIS A 58 13.63 9.17 -5.85
C HIS A 58 15.11 8.79 -6.05
N ASP A 59 15.89 8.75 -4.97
CA ASP A 59 17.32 8.38 -4.98
C ASP A 59 17.56 6.92 -4.58
N ASP A 60 16.53 6.20 -4.12
CA ASP A 60 16.61 4.80 -3.71
C ASP A 60 16.17 3.86 -4.85
N PRO A 61 17.09 3.08 -5.47
CA PRO A 61 16.75 2.22 -6.60
C PRO A 61 15.70 1.16 -6.28
N GLY A 62 15.68 0.64 -5.05
CA GLY A 62 14.68 -0.35 -4.65
C GLY A 62 13.30 0.28 -4.47
N MET A 63 13.21 1.55 -4.08
CA MET A 63 11.95 2.29 -4.04
C MET A 63 11.45 2.60 -5.44
N GLN A 64 12.34 2.96 -6.36
CA GLN A 64 12.00 3.15 -7.77
C GLN A 64 11.41 1.86 -8.37
N GLU A 65 12.06 0.71 -8.18
CA GLU A 65 11.56 -0.59 -8.66
C GLU A 65 10.16 -0.92 -8.09
N LYS A 66 9.94 -0.64 -6.80
CA LYS A 66 8.63 -0.82 -6.17
C LYS A 66 7.56 0.11 -6.78
N ILE A 67 7.89 1.37 -7.03
CA ILE A 67 6.98 2.34 -7.66
C ILE A 67 6.64 1.90 -9.09
N ASP A 68 7.64 1.51 -9.88
CA ASP A 68 7.45 0.98 -11.24
C ASP A 68 6.54 -0.25 -11.22
N ARG A 69 6.71 -1.13 -10.22
CA ARG A 69 5.82 -2.27 -10.03
C ARG A 69 4.38 -1.83 -9.74
N LEU A 70 4.15 -0.86 -8.87
CA LEU A 70 2.80 -0.32 -8.59
C LEU A 70 2.14 0.28 -9.85
N ILE A 71 2.91 1.01 -10.66
CA ILE A 71 2.46 1.55 -11.95
C ILE A 71 2.07 0.41 -12.90
N SER A 72 2.92 -0.63 -13.02
CA SER A 72 2.64 -1.80 -13.88
C SER A 72 1.39 -2.59 -13.46
N LEU A 73 1.02 -2.55 -12.18
CA LEU A 73 -0.19 -3.18 -11.66
C LEU A 73 -1.45 -2.38 -12.00
N GLY A 74 -1.31 -1.13 -12.44
CA GLY A 74 -2.40 -0.18 -12.61
C GLY A 74 -2.97 0.28 -11.27
N THR A 75 -2.11 0.48 -10.27
CA THR A 75 -2.53 0.91 -8.93
C THR A 75 -3.13 2.31 -8.99
N ASP A 76 -4.35 2.49 -8.49
CA ASP A 76 -5.06 3.77 -8.45
C ASP A 76 -4.74 4.57 -7.18
N VAL A 77 -4.61 3.87 -6.04
CA VAL A 77 -4.42 4.50 -4.73
C VAL A 77 -3.40 3.73 -3.91
N VAL A 78 -2.49 4.46 -3.25
CA VAL A 78 -1.58 3.92 -2.24
C VAL A 78 -1.98 4.47 -0.88
N HIS A 79 -2.31 3.58 0.06
CA HIS A 79 -2.46 3.94 1.47
C HIS A 79 -1.11 3.86 2.16
N VAL A 80 -0.79 4.88 2.96
CA VAL A 80 0.44 4.95 3.74
C VAL A 80 0.08 4.72 5.20
N GLY A 81 0.66 3.70 5.82
CA GLY A 81 0.50 3.42 7.25
C GLY A 81 1.80 3.13 7.96
#